data_AF-A0A0C3INB2-F1
#
_entry.id   AF-A0A0C3INB2-F1
#
_cell.length_a   1.000
_cell.length_b   1.000
_cell.length_c   1.000
_cell.angle_alpha   90.00
_cell.angle_beta   90.00
_cell.angle_gamma   90.00
#
_symmetry.space_group_name_H-M   'P 1'
#
loop_
_entity.id
_entity.type
_entity.pdbx_description
1 polymer ?
#
loop_
_entity_poly.entity_id
_entity_poly.type
_entity_poly.pdbx_seq_one_letter_code
_entity_poly.pdbx_strand_id
1 'polypeptide(L)'
;NAHKKMRQWQQWSSETIPSLIKPFLTYQWLSRNFWHHIDYEQPECSYFIACFPLYLDIWLVPGLQMVDLAVCPCAPAALQLLQMGYFPSAPLGPTLAVSLQLLSLVRQVFMHMPPNISAWCESLEAYLASMGYKVDTKEGICQRFSNAYHWYCILEISVNEYV
;
A
#
# COMPACT_ATOMS: atom_id res chain seq x y z
N ASN A 1 4.14 21.69 -7.27
CA ASN A 1 4.58 20.32 -6.95
C ASN A 1 5.19 20.15 -5.56
N ALA A 2 6.12 21.02 -5.12
CA ALA A 2 6.74 20.90 -3.78
C ALA A 2 5.74 20.97 -2.60
N HIS A 3 4.79 21.92 -2.62
CA HIS A 3 3.76 22.02 -1.58
C HIS A 3 2.85 20.78 -1.48
N LYS A 4 2.52 20.14 -2.61
CA LYS A 4 1.73 18.90 -2.64
C LYS A 4 2.51 17.75 -2.00
N LYS A 5 3.80 17.60 -2.34
CA LYS A 5 4.69 16.61 -1.74
C LYS A 5 4.86 16.83 -0.22
N MET A 6 5.02 18.09 0.21
CA MET A 6 5.11 18.43 1.64
C MET A 6 3.85 18.03 2.40
N ARG A 7 2.66 18.38 1.88
CA ARG A 7 1.39 17.99 2.51
C ARG A 7 1.21 16.47 2.57
N GLN A 8 1.57 15.75 1.51
CA GLN A 8 1.52 14.29 1.52
C GLN A 8 2.48 13.71 2.56
N TRP A 9 3.69 14.22 2.66
CA TRP A 9 4.66 13.77 3.66
C TRP A 9 4.17 14.04 5.09
N GLN A 10 3.60 15.22 5.33
CA GLN A 10 2.96 15.55 6.61
C GLN A 10 1.85 14.54 6.92
N GLN A 11 0.90 14.34 6.00
CA GLN A 11 -0.20 13.40 6.17
C GLN A 11 0.27 11.97 6.48
N TRP A 12 1.31 11.52 5.79
CA TRP A 12 1.89 10.21 6.05
C TRP A 12 2.48 10.11 7.46
N SER A 13 3.34 11.05 7.82
CA SER A 13 4.10 11.02 9.07
C SER A 13 3.25 11.32 10.31
N SER A 14 2.31 12.26 10.23
CA SER A 14 1.54 12.71 11.39
C SER A 14 0.27 11.90 11.65
N GLU A 15 -0.35 11.33 10.62
CA GLU A 15 -1.67 10.71 10.73
C GLU A 15 -1.67 9.26 10.22
N THR A 16 -1.18 9.03 9.01
CA THR A 16 -1.35 7.74 8.33
C THR A 16 -0.48 6.66 8.99
N ILE A 17 0.84 6.83 9.09
CA ILE A 17 1.71 5.81 9.68
C ILE A 17 1.36 5.54 11.15
N PRO A 18 1.20 6.55 12.04
CA PRO A 18 0.84 6.30 13.43
C PRO A 18 -0.48 5.53 13.59
N SER A 19 -1.48 5.81 12.75
CA SER A 19 -2.76 5.08 12.80
C SER A 19 -2.68 3.64 12.31
N LEU A 20 -1.66 3.29 11.51
CA LEU A 20 -1.47 1.95 10.94
C LEU A 20 -0.64 1.00 11.82
N ILE A 21 0.13 1.50 12.81
CA ILE A 21 1.02 0.65 13.62
C ILE A 21 0.28 -0.51 14.30
N LYS A 22 -0.78 -0.22 15.07
CA LYS A 22 -1.56 -1.25 15.77
C LYS A 22 -2.31 -2.18 14.81
N PRO A 23 -3.01 -1.66 13.78
CA PRO A 23 -3.60 -2.50 12.74
C PRO A 23 -2.58 -3.42 12.07
N PHE A 24 -1.38 -2.93 11.79
CA PHE A 24 -0.31 -3.70 11.15
C PHE A 24 0.15 -4.88 12.00
N LEU A 25 0.44 -4.65 13.28
CA LEU A 25 0.80 -5.71 14.21
C LEU A 25 -0.31 -6.76 14.33
N THR A 26 -1.56 -6.31 14.39
CA THR A 26 -2.75 -7.18 14.44
C THR A 26 -2.84 -8.04 13.18
N TYR A 27 -2.68 -7.41 12.00
CA TYR A 27 -2.72 -8.10 10.72
C TYR A 27 -1.56 -9.10 10.57
N GLN A 28 -0.33 -8.74 10.96
CA GLN A 28 0.82 -9.65 10.96
C GLN A 28 0.56 -10.87 11.83
N TRP A 29 0.02 -10.68 13.02
CA TRP A 29 -0.31 -11.78 13.92
C TRP A 29 -1.36 -12.72 13.32
N LEU A 30 -2.50 -12.16 12.86
CA LEU A 30 -3.59 -12.94 12.27
C LEU A 30 -3.14 -13.70 11.01
N SER A 31 -2.41 -13.03 10.12
CA SER A 31 -1.95 -13.60 8.85
C SER A 31 -0.74 -14.52 8.97
N ARG A 32 -0.22 -14.75 10.19
CA ARG A 32 1.06 -15.44 10.45
C ARG A 32 2.20 -14.89 9.59
N ASN A 33 2.44 -13.58 9.67
CA ASN A 33 3.42 -12.86 8.84
C ASN A 33 3.12 -12.98 7.33
N PHE A 34 1.88 -12.65 6.94
CA PHE A 34 1.43 -12.58 5.54
C PHE A 34 1.30 -13.93 4.82
N TRP A 35 1.37 -15.05 5.55
CA TRP A 35 1.22 -16.39 5.00
C TRP A 35 -0.23 -16.78 4.72
N HIS A 36 -1.16 -16.30 5.52
CA HIS A 36 -2.58 -16.59 5.38
C HIS A 36 -3.35 -15.38 4.89
N HIS A 37 -4.30 -15.64 3.98
CA HIS A 37 -5.34 -14.67 3.63
C HIS A 37 -6.22 -14.42 4.85
N ILE A 38 -6.56 -13.16 5.08
CA ILE A 38 -7.52 -12.74 6.10
C ILE A 38 -8.73 -12.20 5.38
N ASP A 39 -9.89 -12.78 5.68
CA ASP A 39 -11.17 -12.28 5.18
C ASP A 39 -11.41 -10.89 5.79
N TYR A 40 -11.49 -9.89 4.93
CA TYR A 40 -11.77 -8.52 5.36
C TYR A 40 -13.29 -8.30 5.42
N GLU A 41 -13.78 -8.05 6.62
CA GLU A 41 -15.14 -7.57 6.84
C GLU A 41 -15.14 -6.04 6.88
N GLN A 42 -15.89 -5.41 5.97
CA GLN A 42 -16.03 -3.96 5.96
C GLN A 42 -16.70 -3.51 7.26
N PRO A 43 -16.10 -2.55 7.99
CA PRO A 43 -16.71 -2.04 9.21
C PRO A 43 -18.03 -1.34 8.90
N GLU A 44 -19.06 -1.60 9.71
CA GLU A 44 -20.35 -0.93 9.61
C GLU A 44 -20.17 0.57 9.91
N CYS A 45 -20.23 1.40 8.88
CA CYS A 45 -20.16 2.84 9.03
C CYS A 45 -21.54 3.39 9.43
N SER A 46 -21.66 3.93 10.64
CA SER A 46 -22.90 4.61 11.08
C SER A 46 -23.18 5.93 10.35
N TYR A 47 -22.23 6.43 9.56
CA TYR A 47 -22.26 7.73 8.86
C TYR A 47 -22.17 7.58 7.34
N PHE A 48 -23.01 6.71 6.76
CA PHE A 48 -23.06 6.43 5.31
C PHE A 48 -23.00 7.67 4.40
N ILE A 49 -23.47 8.83 4.86
CA ILE A 49 -23.50 10.11 4.13
C ILE A 49 -22.09 10.64 3.78
N ALA A 50 -21.07 10.29 4.57
CA ALA A 50 -19.69 10.73 4.34
C ALA A 50 -18.83 9.71 3.58
N CYS A 51 -19.41 8.58 3.17
CA CYS A 51 -18.70 7.54 2.43
C CYS A 51 -18.68 7.88 0.94
N PHE A 52 -17.52 7.71 0.29
CA PHE A 52 -17.39 7.84 -1.15
C PHE A 52 -16.68 6.62 -1.76
N PRO A 53 -17.07 6.20 -2.97
CA PRO A 53 -16.39 5.11 -3.65
C PRO A 53 -15.00 5.55 -4.11
N LEU A 54 -14.01 4.69 -3.89
CA LEU A 54 -12.65 4.83 -4.38
C LEU A 54 -12.31 3.58 -5.20
N TYR A 55 -11.91 3.80 -6.46
CA TYR A 55 -11.45 2.77 -7.38
C TYR A 55 -9.93 2.87 -7.47
N LEU A 56 -9.24 1.75 -7.25
CA LEU A 56 -7.79 1.70 -7.38
C LEU A 56 -7.31 0.36 -7.91
N ASP A 57 -6.12 0.41 -8.50
CA ASP A 57 -5.42 -0.79 -8.90
C ASP A 57 -4.69 -1.38 -7.68
N ILE A 58 -4.90 -2.65 -7.40
CA ILE A 58 -4.11 -3.42 -6.45
C ILE A 58 -3.11 -4.27 -7.21
N TRP A 59 -1.87 -4.19 -6.78
CA TRP A 59 -0.80 -5.00 -7.31
C TRP A 59 -0.59 -6.26 -6.46
N LEU A 60 -0.89 -7.39 -7.09
CA LEU A 60 -0.67 -8.74 -6.62
C LEU A 60 0.43 -9.42 -7.46
N VAL A 61 1.03 -10.46 -6.90
CA VAL A 61 1.69 -11.49 -7.73
C VAL A 61 0.62 -12.56 -7.97
N PRO A 62 0.22 -12.86 -9.22
CA PRO A 62 0.91 -12.54 -10.47
C PRO A 62 0.40 -11.33 -11.27
N GLY A 63 -0.54 -10.48 -10.82
CA GLY A 63 -1.07 -9.43 -11.70
C GLY A 63 -1.71 -8.21 -11.01
N LEU A 64 -2.28 -7.33 -11.83
CA LEU A 64 -3.07 -6.18 -11.37
C LEU A 64 -4.55 -6.57 -11.27
N GLN A 65 -5.19 -6.20 -10.14
CA GLN A 65 -6.62 -6.36 -9.90
C GLN A 65 -7.24 -5.01 -9.53
N MET A 66 -8.46 -4.74 -9.98
CA MET A 66 -9.21 -3.55 -9.56
C MET A 66 -9.97 -3.86 -8.27
N VAL A 67 -9.94 -2.93 -7.32
CA VAL A 67 -10.71 -3.03 -6.07
C VAL A 67 -11.52 -1.76 -5.83
N ASP A 68 -12.75 -1.99 -5.39
CA ASP A 68 -13.71 -0.95 -5.01
C ASP A 68 -13.73 -0.81 -3.49
N LEU A 69 -13.43 0.39 -2.99
CA LEU A 69 -13.47 0.70 -1.57
C LEU A 69 -14.53 1.77 -1.28
N ALA A 70 -15.29 1.58 -0.20
CA ALA A 70 -16.11 2.64 0.37
C ALA A 70 -15.30 3.38 1.43
N VAL A 71 -14.71 4.53 1.07
CA VAL A 71 -13.83 5.28 1.95
C VAL A 71 -14.64 6.25 2.80
N CYS A 72 -14.45 6.21 4.12
CA CYS A 72 -15.05 7.15 5.06
C CYS A 72 -14.01 7.67 6.06
N PRO A 73 -14.28 8.79 6.76
CA PRO A 73 -13.43 9.23 7.86
C PRO A 73 -13.23 8.17 8.95
N CYS A 74 -14.21 7.27 9.12
CA CYS A 74 -14.17 6.13 10.04
C CYS A 74 -13.29 4.96 9.59
N ALA A 75 -13.13 4.80 8.29
CA ALA A 75 -12.41 3.71 7.66
C ALA A 75 -11.62 4.32 6.50
N PRO A 76 -10.47 4.97 6.79
CA PRO A 76 -9.62 5.54 5.76
C PRO A 76 -9.13 4.45 4.81
N ALA A 77 -8.90 4.80 3.54
CA ALA A 77 -8.44 3.85 2.52
C ALA A 77 -7.19 3.07 2.96
N ALA A 78 -6.23 3.74 3.60
CA ALA A 78 -5.00 3.11 4.07
C ALA A 78 -5.24 2.02 5.11
N LEU A 79 -6.20 2.22 6.02
CA LEU A 79 -6.57 1.24 7.04
C LEU A 79 -7.25 0.03 6.40
N GLN A 80 -8.25 0.26 5.54
CA GLN A 80 -8.96 -0.82 4.86
C GLN A 80 -8.01 -1.66 4.02
N LEU A 81 -7.16 -1.01 3.22
CA LEU A 81 -6.16 -1.70 2.41
C LEU A 81 -5.21 -2.55 3.25
N LEU A 82 -4.73 -2.02 4.37
CA LEU A 82 -3.84 -2.76 5.27
C LEU A 82 -4.52 -4.01 5.84
N GLN A 83 -5.78 -3.89 6.27
CA GLN A 83 -6.57 -5.01 6.77
C GLN A 83 -6.83 -6.07 5.69
N MET A 84 -6.88 -5.66 4.42
CA MET A 84 -6.96 -6.55 3.26
C MET A 84 -5.60 -7.12 2.81
N GLY A 85 -4.49 -6.75 3.45
CA GLY A 85 -3.15 -7.22 3.10
C GLY A 85 -2.39 -6.39 2.08
N TYR A 86 -2.80 -5.15 1.86
CA TYR A 86 -2.22 -4.22 0.88
C TYR A 86 -1.73 -2.93 1.53
N PHE A 87 -0.79 -2.26 0.88
CA PHE A 87 -0.26 -0.98 1.32
C PHE A 87 -0.43 0.07 0.24
N PRO A 88 -1.01 1.26 0.55
CA PRO A 88 -1.32 2.25 -0.47
C PRO A 88 -0.08 3.03 -0.95
N SER A 89 -0.11 3.50 -2.20
CA SER A 89 0.92 4.37 -2.77
C SER A 89 0.81 5.85 -2.35
N ALA A 90 -0.30 6.23 -1.70
CA ALA A 90 -0.57 7.58 -1.22
C ALA A 90 -1.43 7.52 0.05
N PRO A 91 -1.33 8.51 0.95
CA PRO A 91 -2.02 8.44 2.24
C PRO A 91 -3.53 8.73 2.08
N LEU A 92 -3.89 9.53 1.07
CA LEU A 92 -5.24 9.92 0.72
C LEU A 92 -5.45 9.67 -0.77
N GLY A 93 -6.57 9.04 -1.14
CA GLY A 93 -6.93 8.73 -2.52
C GLY A 93 -5.85 7.96 -3.29
N PRO A 94 -5.32 6.83 -2.76
CA PRO A 94 -4.37 6.01 -3.50
C PRO A 94 -4.99 5.51 -4.81
N THR A 95 -4.20 5.56 -5.88
CA THR A 95 -4.55 4.95 -7.18
C THR A 95 -3.90 3.58 -7.36
N LEU A 96 -2.92 3.25 -6.52
CA LEU A 96 -2.27 1.96 -6.46
C LEU A 96 -2.15 1.51 -5.01
N ALA A 97 -2.33 0.22 -4.75
CA ALA A 97 -1.87 -0.44 -3.54
C ALA A 97 -1.02 -1.67 -3.89
N VAL A 98 -0.11 -2.06 -3.02
CA VAL A 98 0.81 -3.19 -3.26
C VAL A 98 0.67 -4.19 -2.13
N SER A 99 0.63 -5.50 -2.43
CA SER A 99 0.54 -6.53 -1.39
C SER A 99 1.69 -6.44 -0.37
N LEU A 100 1.35 -6.60 0.91
CA LEU A 100 2.32 -6.58 2.00
C LEU A 100 3.35 -7.71 1.86
N GLN A 101 2.91 -8.88 1.37
CA GLN A 101 3.80 -10.00 1.09
C GLN A 101 4.88 -9.63 0.06
N LEU A 102 4.48 -8.97 -1.04
CA LEU A 102 5.41 -8.52 -2.06
C LEU A 102 6.36 -7.45 -1.53
N LEU A 103 5.85 -6.47 -0.79
CA LEU A 103 6.68 -5.44 -0.18
C LEU A 103 7.70 -6.02 0.81
N SER A 104 7.28 -7.01 1.60
CA SER A 104 8.16 -7.75 2.50
C SER A 104 9.25 -8.49 1.72
N LEU A 105 8.90 -9.17 0.62
CA LEU A 105 9.86 -9.82 -0.27
C LEU A 105 10.88 -8.84 -0.86
N VAL A 106 10.42 -7.73 -1.44
CA VAL A 106 11.31 -6.71 -2.02
C VAL A 106 12.27 -6.15 -0.97
N ARG A 107 11.75 -5.91 0.25
CA ARG A 107 12.58 -5.46 1.37
C ARG A 107 13.68 -6.46 1.69
N GLN A 108 13.36 -7.76 1.76
CA GLN A 108 14.37 -8.80 1.98
C GLN A 108 15.40 -8.86 0.84
N VAL A 109 14.96 -8.74 -0.42
CA VAL A 109 15.85 -8.67 -1.58
C VAL A 109 16.84 -7.51 -1.45
N PHE A 110 16.38 -6.32 -1.07
CA PHE A 110 17.22 -5.14 -0.90
C PHE A 110 18.06 -5.15 0.39
N MET A 111 17.82 -6.07 1.32
CA MET A 111 18.73 -6.32 2.45
C MET A 111 19.95 -7.16 2.03
N HIS A 112 19.82 -7.97 0.97
CA HIS A 112 20.87 -8.87 0.49
C HIS A 112 21.54 -8.40 -0.81
N MET A 113 21.01 -7.36 -1.45
CA MET A 113 21.55 -6.75 -2.67
C MET A 113 21.39 -5.23 -2.61
N PRO A 114 22.27 -4.46 -3.28
CA PRO A 114 22.11 -3.01 -3.37
C PRO A 114 20.69 -2.65 -3.87
N PRO A 115 19.97 -1.73 -3.19
CA PRO A 115 18.61 -1.38 -3.56
C PRO A 115 18.59 -0.70 -4.92
N ASN A 116 18.14 -1.44 -5.94
CA ASN A 116 17.96 -0.93 -7.29
C ASN A 116 16.46 -0.89 -7.62
N ILE A 117 15.80 0.13 -7.06
CA ILE A 117 14.36 0.34 -7.27
C ILE A 117 14.05 0.53 -8.75
N SER A 118 14.92 1.21 -9.51
CA SER A 118 14.73 1.40 -10.96
C SER A 118 14.73 0.07 -11.71
N ALA A 119 15.74 -0.77 -11.53
CA ALA A 119 15.79 -2.08 -12.19
C ALA A 119 14.65 -2.99 -11.74
N TRP A 120 14.25 -2.92 -10.46
CA TRP A 120 13.08 -3.63 -9.96
C TRP A 120 11.80 -3.18 -10.66
N CYS A 121 11.57 -1.87 -10.75
CA CYS A 121 10.43 -1.29 -11.46
C CYS A 121 10.41 -1.66 -12.94
N GLU A 122 11.54 -1.56 -13.64
CA GLU A 122 11.64 -1.88 -15.07
C GLU A 122 11.36 -3.37 -15.31
N SER A 123 11.93 -4.24 -14.47
CA SER A 123 11.68 -5.69 -14.52
C SER A 123 10.19 -5.98 -14.30
N LEU A 124 9.58 -5.26 -13.36
CA LEU A 124 8.17 -5.39 -13.08
C LEU A 124 7.29 -4.91 -14.25
N GLU A 125 7.56 -3.73 -14.78
CA GLU A 125 6.79 -3.17 -15.90
C GLU A 125 6.89 -4.11 -17.12
N ALA A 126 8.08 -4.68 -17.38
CA ALA A 126 8.27 -5.70 -18.40
C ALA A 126 7.48 -6.99 -18.11
N TYR A 127 7.47 -7.46 -16.86
CA TYR A 127 6.69 -8.63 -16.44
C TYR A 127 5.19 -8.41 -16.64
N LEU A 128 4.65 -7.28 -16.18
CA LEU A 128 3.24 -6.91 -16.36
C LEU A 128 2.87 -6.76 -17.84
N ALA A 129 3.74 -6.14 -18.63
CA ALA A 129 3.55 -6.02 -20.07
C ALA A 129 3.50 -7.40 -20.76
N SER A 130 4.32 -8.35 -20.32
CA SER A 130 4.32 -9.73 -20.85
C SER A 130 3.00 -10.48 -20.60
N MET A 131 2.24 -10.08 -19.56
CA MET A 131 0.92 -10.62 -19.25
C MET A 131 -0.24 -9.83 -19.88
N GLY A 132 0.06 -8.83 -20.71
CA GLY A 132 -0.95 -8.03 -21.42
C GLY A 132 -1.48 -6.83 -20.64
N TYR A 133 -0.92 -6.49 -19.48
CA TYR A 133 -1.30 -5.28 -18.76
C TYR A 133 -0.71 -4.04 -19.43
N LYS A 134 -1.56 -3.05 -19.70
CA LYS A 134 -1.15 -1.73 -20.19
C LYS A 134 -0.88 -0.81 -19.02
N VAL A 135 0.39 -0.54 -18.75
CA VAL A 135 0.81 0.40 -17.72
C VAL A 135 0.63 1.83 -18.23
N ASP A 136 -0.45 2.51 -17.85
CA ASP A 136 -0.73 3.88 -18.30
C ASP A 136 0.15 4.94 -17.59
N THR A 137 0.73 5.85 -18.38
CA THR A 137 1.98 6.59 -18.08
C THR A 137 1.77 8.03 -17.60
N LYS A 138 0.69 8.35 -16.89
CA LYS A 138 0.56 9.69 -16.25
C LYS A 138 1.42 9.85 -15.00
N GLU A 139 1.37 8.87 -14.10
CA GLU A 139 2.29 8.71 -12.96
C GLU A 139 2.72 7.25 -13.01
N GLY A 140 3.93 6.98 -13.53
CA GLY A 140 4.38 5.62 -13.83
C GLY A 140 4.26 4.66 -12.64
N ILE A 141 4.06 3.36 -12.91
CA ILE A 141 3.98 2.33 -11.86
C ILE A 141 5.18 2.41 -10.92
N CYS A 142 6.37 2.67 -11.47
CA CYS A 142 7.55 2.83 -10.63
C CYS A 142 7.42 3.90 -9.55
N GLN A 143 6.85 5.07 -9.86
CA GLN A 143 6.69 6.14 -8.89
C GLN A 143 5.71 5.76 -7.77
N ARG A 144 4.61 5.10 -8.14
CA ARG A 144 3.58 4.66 -7.19
C ARG A 144 4.10 3.52 -6.31
N PHE A 145 4.80 2.55 -6.89
CA PHE A 145 5.48 1.48 -6.17
C PHE A 145 6.54 2.04 -5.21
N SER A 146 7.41 2.93 -5.69
CA SER A 146 8.46 3.55 -4.88
C SER A 146 7.89 4.27 -3.66
N ASN A 147 6.77 4.98 -3.83
CA ASN A 147 6.09 5.64 -2.71
C ASN A 147 5.54 4.62 -1.71
N ALA A 148 4.84 3.57 -2.18
CA ALA A 148 4.31 2.52 -1.31
C ALA A 148 5.45 1.84 -0.53
N TYR A 149 6.53 1.45 -1.22
CA TYR A 149 7.70 0.80 -0.62
C TYR A 149 8.40 1.68 0.42
N HIS A 150 8.60 2.96 0.12
CA HIS A 150 9.22 3.90 1.06
C HIS A 150 8.43 4.01 2.37
N TRP A 151 7.11 4.22 2.28
CA TRP A 151 6.26 4.38 3.46
C TRP A 151 6.01 3.06 4.20
N TYR A 152 6.03 1.92 3.50
CA TYR A 152 6.06 0.61 4.13
C TYR A 152 7.33 0.41 4.96
N CYS A 153 8.50 0.80 4.44
CA CYS A 153 9.75 0.74 5.21
C CYS A 153 9.69 1.62 6.46
N ILE A 154 9.08 2.81 6.35
CA ILE A 154 8.86 3.69 7.51
C ILE A 154 7.92 3.02 8.52
N LEU A 155 6.81 2.41 8.08
CA LEU A 155 5.90 1.67 8.96
C LEU A 155 6.64 0.56 9.72
N GLU A 156 7.44 -0.26 9.02
CA GLU A 156 8.26 -1.31 9.63
C GLU A 156 9.23 -0.76 10.68
N ILE A 157 9.90 0.37 10.41
CA ILE A 157 10.78 1.02 11.38
C ILE A 157 9.98 1.51 12.60
N SER A 158 8.88 2.22 12.38
CA SER A 158 8.03 2.73 13.46
C SER A 158 7.41 1.63 14.32
N VAL A 159 7.15 0.46 13.75
CA VAL A 159 6.67 -0.72 14.48
C VAL A 159 7.78 -1.29 15.37
N ASN A 160 9.02 -1.38 14.87
CA ASN A 160 10.16 -1.84 15.67
C ASN A 160 10.50 -0.89 16.82
N GLU A 161 10.20 0.40 16.70
CA GLU A 161 10.36 1.39 17.78
C GLU A 161 9.22 1.31 18.82
N TYR A 162 8.07 0.73 18.45
CA TYR A 162 6.89 0.62 19.31
C TYR A 162 6.91 -0.62 20.22
N VAL A 163 7.57 -1.71 19.79
CA VAL A 163 7.69 -3.00 20.49
C VAL A 163 8.92 -3.01 21.39
#